data_AF-A0A645FKG5-F1
#
_entry.id   AF-A0A645FKG5-F1
#
_cell.length_a   1.000
_cell.length_b   1.000
_cell.length_c   1.000
_cell.angle_alpha   90.00
_cell.angle_beta   90.00
_cell.angle_gamma   90.00
#
_symmetry.space_group_name_H-M   'P 1'
#
loop_
_entity.id
_entity.type
_entity.pdbx_description
1 polymer ?
#
loop_
_entity_poly.entity_id
_entity_poly.type
_entity_poly.pdbx_seq_one_letter_code
_entity_poly.pdbx_strand_id
1 'polypeptide(L)'
;MSLWFFGIHGSNVVGSFITALYLPMDVANMDALKSGVANSELPNILGKSFYDIFAGIGGAGGTLSLIIVILLFSKAKQAKAVANLSAVPGLFTINEPMIFGLPLVLNPIMVIPFILTPLMQVLVAYLGISSGLFPRLTGVQVPFGMPVGINGFIAGGWKISLLQMICVLVGCLVYYPFVKLLDKKLSEEAEEALQFSEQPLAD
;
A
#
# COMPACT_ATOMS: atom_id res chain seq x y z
N MET A 1 4.88 -9.40 2.21
CA MET A 1 3.54 -9.24 2.81
C MET A 1 3.17 -10.38 3.74
N SER A 2 3.45 -11.65 3.42
CA SER A 2 3.11 -12.81 4.27
C SER A 2 3.74 -12.81 5.68
N LEU A 3 4.90 -12.17 5.88
CA LEU A 3 5.51 -12.02 7.21
C LEU A 3 4.72 -11.07 8.13
N TRP A 4 4.11 -10.04 7.57
CA TRP A 4 3.26 -9.09 8.32
C TRP A 4 2.01 -9.77 8.86
N PHE A 5 1.51 -10.81 8.20
CA PHE A 5 0.41 -11.63 8.71
C PHE A 5 0.73 -12.29 10.05
N PHE A 6 2.01 -12.59 10.30
CA PHE A 6 2.51 -13.15 11.57
C PHE A 6 3.05 -12.07 12.53
N GLY A 7 2.84 -10.78 12.24
CA GLY A 7 3.35 -9.67 13.07
C GLY A 7 4.85 -9.40 12.92
N ILE A 8 5.54 -10.07 11.98
CA ILE A 8 6.94 -9.81 11.67
C ILE A 8 7.00 -8.70 10.62
N HIS A 9 7.83 -7.68 10.86
CA HIS A 9 7.99 -6.54 9.95
C HIS A 9 8.68 -6.95 8.64
N GLY A 10 7.90 -7.50 7.71
CA GLY A 10 8.39 -8.19 6.52
C GLY A 10 9.27 -7.31 5.64
N SER A 11 9.00 -6.01 5.58
CA SER A 11 9.77 -5.05 4.78
C SER A 11 11.22 -4.92 5.24
N ASN A 12 11.49 -5.11 6.54
CA ASN A 12 12.85 -5.02 7.08
C ASN A 12 13.62 -6.33 6.84
N VAL A 13 12.92 -7.46 6.88
CA VAL A 13 13.50 -8.78 6.65
C VAL A 13 13.91 -8.96 5.19
N VAL A 14 13.04 -8.58 4.25
CA VAL A 14 13.31 -8.77 2.82
C VAL A 14 14.00 -7.57 2.17
N GLY A 15 14.02 -6.41 2.82
CA GLY A 15 14.47 -5.14 2.24
C GLY A 15 15.93 -5.14 1.78
N SER A 16 16.81 -5.85 2.49
CA SER A 16 18.23 -6.01 2.09
C SER A 16 18.38 -6.78 0.78
N PHE A 17 17.61 -7.85 0.59
CA PHE A 17 17.58 -8.63 -0.64
C PHE A 17 16.98 -7.85 -1.80
N ILE A 18 15.86 -7.14 -1.56
CA ILE A 18 15.25 -6.25 -2.56
C ILE A 18 16.25 -5.18 -3.00
N THR A 19 16.94 -4.54 -2.06
CA THR A 19 17.95 -3.53 -2.36
C THR A 19 19.11 -4.11 -3.16
N ALA A 20 19.66 -5.26 -2.74
CA ALA A 20 20.78 -5.89 -3.45
C ALA A 20 20.43 -6.28 -4.90
N LEU A 21 19.21 -6.75 -5.14
CA LEU A 21 18.77 -7.18 -6.47
C LEU A 21 18.38 -6.02 -7.38
N TYR A 22 17.69 -5.01 -6.85
CA TYR A 22 17.04 -3.99 -7.68
C TYR A 22 17.78 -2.66 -7.74
N LEU A 23 18.64 -2.32 -6.76
CA LEU A 23 19.41 -1.07 -6.79
C LEU A 23 20.32 -0.96 -8.02
N PRO A 24 20.99 -2.02 -8.51
CA PRO A 24 21.79 -1.92 -9.74
C PRO A 24 20.99 -1.47 -10.97
N MET A 25 19.71 -1.84 -11.06
CA MET A 25 18.83 -1.42 -12.16
C MET A 25 18.55 0.09 -12.11
N ASP A 26 18.35 0.64 -10.92
CA ASP A 26 18.17 2.08 -10.71
C ASP A 26 19.46 2.85 -11.07
N VAL A 27 20.63 2.33 -10.68
CA VAL A 27 21.93 2.95 -11.05
C VAL A 27 22.09 2.98 -12.57
N ALA A 28 21.80 1.88 -13.27
CA ALA A 28 21.84 1.82 -14.72
C ALA A 28 20.89 2.82 -15.39
N ASN A 29 19.69 3.03 -14.84
CA ASN A 29 18.77 4.06 -15.31
C ASN A 29 19.32 5.48 -15.08
N MET A 30 19.89 5.75 -13.91
CA MET A 30 20.50 7.05 -13.62
C MET A 30 21.66 7.37 -14.56
N ASP A 31 22.51 6.40 -14.88
CA ASP A 31 23.66 6.61 -15.76
C ASP A 31 23.25 6.78 -17.23
N ALA A 32 22.22 6.05 -17.68
CA ALA A 32 21.60 6.28 -18.99
C ALA A 32 21.00 7.70 -19.08
N LEU A 33 20.29 8.13 -18.03
CA LEU A 33 19.69 9.47 -17.98
C LEU A 33 20.75 10.58 -18.04
N LYS A 34 21.85 10.44 -17.28
CA LYS A 34 23.00 11.38 -17.35
C LYS A 34 23.63 11.45 -18.73
N SER A 35 23.57 10.35 -19.48
CA SER A 35 24.08 10.25 -20.86
C SER A 35 23.10 10.81 -21.90
N GLY A 36 21.97 11.38 -21.48
CA GLY A 36 20.98 12.00 -22.34
C GLY A 36 19.88 11.05 -22.85
N VAL A 37 19.83 9.81 -22.36
CA VAL A 37 18.75 8.87 -22.71
C VAL A 37 17.42 9.37 -22.14
N ALA A 38 16.39 9.43 -22.98
CA ALA A 38 15.06 9.86 -22.56
C ALA A 38 14.42 8.85 -21.60
N ASN A 39 13.53 9.31 -20.70
CA ASN A 39 12.88 8.45 -19.71
C ASN A 39 12.11 7.25 -20.30
N SER A 40 11.62 7.36 -21.54
CA SER A 40 10.93 6.27 -22.25
C SER A 40 11.86 5.11 -22.65
N GLU A 41 13.16 5.39 -22.76
CA GLU A 41 14.18 4.48 -23.30
C GLU A 41 15.18 4.00 -22.24
N LEU A 42 14.99 4.39 -20.98
CA LEU A 42 15.85 3.91 -19.87
C LEU A 42 15.88 2.38 -19.85
N PRO A 43 17.01 1.75 -19.51
CA PRO A 43 17.18 0.30 -19.71
C PRO A 43 16.21 -0.55 -18.89
N ASN A 44 15.83 -0.12 -17.70
CA ASN A 44 15.05 -0.94 -16.76
C ASN A 44 13.69 -0.31 -16.42
N ILE A 45 12.65 -1.15 -16.35
CA ILE A 45 11.34 -0.80 -15.79
C ILE A 45 11.34 -1.06 -14.29
N LEU A 46 11.86 -2.22 -13.89
CA LEU A 46 11.99 -2.62 -12.50
C LEU A 46 13.23 -1.97 -11.89
N GLY A 47 13.17 -1.78 -10.58
CA GLY A 47 14.20 -1.11 -9.79
C GLY A 47 13.72 -0.98 -8.35
N LYS A 48 14.62 -0.56 -7.44
CA LYS A 48 14.25 -0.37 -6.04
C LYS A 48 13.28 0.81 -5.93
N SER A 49 13.51 1.86 -6.72
CA SER A 49 12.59 2.99 -6.85
C SER A 49 11.19 2.56 -7.30
N PHE A 50 11.07 1.64 -8.27
CA PHE A 50 9.79 1.08 -8.69
C PHE A 50 9.08 0.33 -7.55
N TYR A 51 9.81 -0.51 -6.82
CA TYR A 51 9.28 -1.24 -5.67
C TYR A 51 8.75 -0.27 -4.61
N ASP A 52 9.54 0.72 -4.21
CA ASP A 52 9.17 1.67 -3.15
C ASP A 52 7.93 2.49 -3.54
N ILE A 53 7.82 2.92 -4.80
CA ILE A 53 6.73 3.77 -5.27
C ILE A 53 5.42 3.01 -5.46
N PHE A 54 5.45 1.77 -5.98
CA PHE A 54 4.24 1.05 -6.38
C PHE A 54 3.88 -0.15 -5.48
N ALA A 55 4.85 -0.81 -4.85
CA ALA A 55 4.59 -1.91 -3.92
C ALA A 55 4.43 -1.43 -2.47
N GLY A 56 4.96 -0.23 -2.15
CA GLY A 56 4.94 0.39 -0.83
C GLY A 56 3.85 1.44 -0.62
N ILE A 57 2.81 1.49 -1.47
CA ILE A 57 1.75 2.50 -1.39
C ILE A 57 1.05 2.44 -0.04
N GLY A 58 1.23 3.49 0.77
CA GLY A 58 0.66 3.55 2.11
C GLY A 58 1.27 2.61 3.13
N GLY A 59 2.45 2.04 2.85
CA GLY A 59 3.13 1.05 3.67
C GLY A 59 2.98 -0.37 3.10
N ALA A 60 3.00 -1.37 3.97
CA ALA A 60 2.76 -2.75 3.57
C ALA A 60 1.29 -2.97 3.16
N GLY A 61 1.08 -3.71 2.06
CA GLY A 61 -0.25 -4.17 1.64
C GLY A 61 -1.12 -3.15 0.90
N GLY A 62 -0.61 -1.96 0.54
CA GLY A 62 -1.43 -0.97 -0.14
C GLY A 62 -2.39 -0.23 0.80
N THR A 63 -2.05 -0.13 2.10
CA THR A 63 -2.94 0.27 3.19
C THR A 63 -3.52 1.68 3.09
N LEU A 64 -2.92 2.58 2.30
CA LEU A 64 -3.56 3.87 2.00
C LEU A 64 -4.90 3.68 1.28
N SER A 65 -4.97 2.70 0.37
CA SER A 65 -6.21 2.35 -0.31
C SER A 65 -7.26 1.80 0.66
N LEU A 66 -6.84 0.96 1.61
CA LEU A 66 -7.71 0.45 2.68
C LEU A 66 -8.26 1.58 3.55
N ILE A 67 -7.40 2.52 3.98
CA ILE A 67 -7.78 3.71 4.75
C ILE A 67 -8.87 4.48 4.00
N ILE A 68 -8.64 4.79 2.72
CA ILE A 68 -9.59 5.53 1.89
C ILE A 68 -10.94 4.80 1.82
N VAL A 69 -10.92 3.49 1.56
CA VAL A 69 -12.16 2.70 1.48
C VAL A 69 -12.92 2.69 2.80
N ILE A 70 -12.24 2.53 3.94
CA ILE A 70 -12.90 2.55 5.26
C ILE A 70 -13.53 3.93 5.51
N LEU A 71 -12.78 5.01 5.32
CA LEU A 71 -13.27 6.36 5.58
C LEU A 71 -14.51 6.70 4.74
N LEU A 72 -14.55 6.25 3.48
CA LEU A 72 -15.65 6.53 2.56
C LEU A 72 -16.85 5.59 2.73
N PHE A 73 -16.65 4.31 3.02
CA PHE A 73 -17.68 3.29 2.85
C PHE A 73 -18.02 2.46 4.09
N SER A 74 -17.14 2.36 5.09
CA SER A 74 -17.44 1.61 6.31
C SER A 74 -18.52 2.33 7.13
N LYS A 75 -19.26 1.58 7.95
CA LYS A 75 -20.19 2.11 8.96
C LYS A 75 -19.71 1.84 10.39
N ALA A 76 -18.85 0.85 10.59
CA ALA A 76 -18.28 0.49 11.87
C ALA A 76 -17.46 1.63 12.47
N LYS A 77 -17.87 2.07 13.68
CA LYS A 77 -17.21 3.17 14.40
C LYS A 77 -15.74 2.86 14.71
N GLN A 78 -15.44 1.63 15.10
CA GLN A 78 -14.08 1.17 15.38
C GLN A 78 -13.18 1.29 14.14
N ALA A 79 -13.63 0.77 12.99
CA ALA A 79 -12.85 0.85 11.75
C ALA A 79 -12.58 2.29 11.33
N LYS A 80 -13.60 3.16 11.38
CA LYS A 80 -13.42 4.60 11.10
C LYS A 80 -12.44 5.28 12.05
N ALA A 81 -12.51 4.98 13.34
CA ALA A 81 -11.59 5.55 14.32
C ALA A 81 -10.14 5.19 13.99
N VAL A 82 -9.87 3.90 13.69
CA VAL A 82 -8.55 3.43 13.29
C VAL A 82 -8.10 4.06 11.98
N ALA A 83 -8.98 4.13 10.97
CA ALA A 83 -8.65 4.73 9.68
C ALA A 83 -8.34 6.23 9.80
N ASN A 84 -9.05 6.98 10.65
CA ASN A 84 -8.76 8.39 10.91
C ASN A 84 -7.38 8.57 11.57
N LEU A 85 -7.07 7.76 12.59
CA LEU A 85 -5.75 7.80 13.24
C LEU A 85 -4.62 7.39 12.27
N SER A 86 -4.92 6.50 11.33
CA SER A 86 -3.96 5.99 10.35
C SER A 86 -3.82 6.88 9.12
N ALA A 87 -4.72 7.84 8.88
CA ALA A 87 -4.78 8.55 7.59
C ALA A 87 -3.52 9.36 7.30
N VAL A 88 -3.06 10.15 8.27
CA VAL A 88 -1.83 10.95 8.13
C VAL A 88 -0.60 10.05 8.06
N PRO A 89 -0.35 9.10 8.99
CA PRO A 89 0.77 8.16 8.86
C PRO A 89 0.76 7.39 7.53
N GLY A 90 -0.41 6.92 7.10
CA GLY A 90 -0.59 6.16 5.87
C GLY A 90 -0.23 6.96 4.62
N LEU A 91 -0.50 8.27 4.60
CA LEU A 91 -0.06 9.14 3.50
C LEU A 91 1.48 9.18 3.39
N PHE A 92 2.18 9.02 4.52
CA PHE A 92 3.63 8.99 4.63
C PHE A 92 4.19 7.56 4.64
N THR A 93 3.40 6.58 4.16
CA THR A 93 3.78 5.16 4.07
C THR A 93 4.07 4.46 5.41
N ILE A 94 3.58 5.03 6.51
CA ILE A 94 3.64 4.47 7.87
C ILE A 94 2.27 3.83 8.16
N ASN A 95 2.24 2.53 8.46
CA ASN A 95 0.97 1.78 8.48
C ASN A 95 0.73 0.95 9.75
N GLU A 96 1.62 1.02 10.73
CA GLU A 96 1.48 0.34 12.02
C GLU A 96 0.15 0.65 12.71
N PRO A 97 -0.36 1.91 12.72
CA PRO A 97 -1.67 2.20 13.29
C PRO A 97 -2.81 1.43 12.60
N MET A 98 -2.68 1.13 11.31
CA MET A 98 -3.65 0.37 10.53
C MET A 98 -3.49 -1.14 10.75
N ILE A 99 -2.25 -1.64 10.67
CA ILE A 99 -1.91 -3.07 10.84
C ILE A 99 -2.30 -3.58 12.22
N PHE A 100 -2.05 -2.79 13.27
CA PHE A 100 -2.30 -3.19 14.65
C PHE A 100 -3.62 -2.64 15.20
N GLY A 101 -4.14 -1.53 14.67
CA GLY A 101 -5.39 -0.94 15.12
C GLY A 101 -6.64 -1.67 14.59
N LEU A 102 -6.54 -2.28 13.41
CA LEU A 102 -7.55 -3.22 12.91
C LEU A 102 -6.99 -4.65 12.99
N PRO A 103 -7.85 -5.67 13.13
CA PRO A 103 -7.42 -7.06 13.06
C PRO A 103 -7.07 -7.40 11.60
N LEU A 104 -5.95 -6.88 11.10
CA LEU A 104 -5.37 -7.26 9.81
C LEU A 104 -4.41 -8.43 10.00
N VAL A 105 -3.66 -8.40 11.10
CA VAL A 105 -2.83 -9.52 11.59
C VAL A 105 -3.73 -10.68 11.98
N LEU A 106 -3.39 -11.90 11.55
CA LEU A 106 -4.15 -13.14 11.80
C LEU A 106 -5.61 -13.16 11.32
N ASN A 107 -6.05 -12.19 10.52
CA ASN A 107 -7.40 -12.19 9.94
C ASN A 107 -7.38 -12.83 8.54
N PRO A 108 -7.97 -14.04 8.39
CA PRO A 108 -7.91 -14.78 7.12
C PRO A 108 -8.72 -14.12 5.99
N ILE A 109 -9.67 -13.25 6.31
CA ILE A 109 -10.42 -12.50 5.29
C ILE A 109 -9.57 -11.33 4.79
N MET A 110 -8.94 -10.59 5.71
CA MET A 110 -8.18 -9.38 5.36
C MET A 110 -6.78 -9.66 4.82
N VAL A 111 -6.19 -10.82 5.08
CA VAL A 111 -4.89 -11.20 4.48
C VAL A 111 -4.98 -11.30 2.95
N ILE A 112 -6.14 -11.67 2.40
CA ILE A 112 -6.37 -11.81 0.96
C ILE A 112 -6.16 -10.47 0.24
N PRO A 113 -6.92 -9.39 0.52
CA PRO A 113 -6.71 -8.11 -0.13
C PRO A 113 -5.37 -7.47 0.27
N PHE A 114 -4.84 -7.77 1.46
CA PHE A 114 -3.53 -7.28 1.90
C PHE A 114 -2.36 -7.81 1.06
N ILE A 115 -2.48 -9.03 0.53
CA ILE A 115 -1.50 -9.59 -0.42
C ILE A 115 -1.84 -9.18 -1.85
N LEU A 116 -3.12 -9.25 -2.23
CA LEU A 116 -3.56 -9.03 -3.59
C LEU A 116 -3.40 -7.57 -4.05
N THR A 117 -3.68 -6.61 -3.17
CA THR A 117 -3.60 -5.18 -3.52
C THR A 117 -2.22 -4.76 -4.05
N PRO A 118 -1.10 -4.96 -3.32
CA PRO A 118 0.21 -4.57 -3.83
C PRO A 118 0.60 -5.34 -5.11
N LEU A 119 0.15 -6.59 -5.28
CA LEU A 119 0.36 -7.33 -6.53
C LEU A 119 -0.35 -6.67 -7.71
N MET A 120 -1.61 -6.27 -7.53
CA MET A 120 -2.37 -5.56 -8.56
C MET A 120 -1.78 -4.17 -8.85
N GLN A 121 -1.32 -3.46 -7.83
CA GLN A 121 -0.67 -2.15 -7.98
C GLN A 121 0.63 -2.25 -8.78
N VAL A 122 1.48 -3.22 -8.46
CA VAL A 122 2.71 -3.51 -9.21
C VAL A 122 2.40 -3.93 -10.64
N LEU A 123 1.40 -4.80 -10.85
CA LEU A 123 1.01 -5.26 -12.18
C LEU A 123 0.52 -4.09 -13.05
N VAL A 124 -0.36 -3.24 -12.53
CA VAL A 124 -0.87 -2.06 -13.25
C VAL A 124 0.27 -1.09 -13.55
N ALA A 125 1.16 -0.84 -12.60
CA ALA A 125 2.31 0.03 -12.83
C ALA A 125 3.25 -0.54 -13.91
N TYR A 126 3.57 -1.83 -13.84
CA TYR A 126 4.43 -2.49 -14.80
C TYR A 126 3.82 -2.49 -16.22
N LEU A 127 2.54 -2.80 -16.36
CA LEU A 127 1.85 -2.78 -17.65
C LEU A 127 1.72 -1.35 -18.20
N GLY A 128 1.47 -0.36 -17.34
CA GLY A 128 1.43 1.05 -17.72
C GLY A 128 2.76 1.56 -18.27
N ILE A 129 3.87 1.14 -17.67
CA ILE A 129 5.22 1.53 -18.13
C ILE A 129 5.67 0.70 -19.35
N SER A 130 5.45 -0.62 -19.33
CA SER A 130 5.91 -1.50 -20.42
C SER A 130 5.15 -1.30 -21.74
N SER A 131 3.90 -0.84 -21.69
CA SER A 131 3.15 -0.40 -22.88
C SER A 131 3.60 0.95 -23.44
N GLY A 132 4.49 1.68 -22.75
CA GLY A 132 4.94 3.01 -23.14
C GLY A 132 3.97 4.15 -22.79
N LEU A 133 2.84 3.86 -22.12
CA LEU A 133 1.88 4.89 -21.69
C LEU A 133 2.46 5.80 -20.61
N PHE A 134 3.27 5.23 -19.72
CA PHE A 134 3.98 5.95 -18.67
C PHE A 134 5.50 5.82 -18.86
N PRO A 135 6.28 6.86 -18.48
CA PRO A 135 7.74 6.80 -18.57
C PRO A 135 8.30 5.77 -17.59
N ARG A 136 9.55 5.34 -17.80
CA ARG A 136 10.27 4.55 -16.80
C ARG A 136 10.76 5.47 -15.66
N LEU A 137 11.00 4.89 -14.49
CA LEU A 137 11.53 5.65 -13.36
C LEU A 137 13.01 5.97 -13.58
N THR A 138 13.41 7.15 -13.10
CA THR A 138 14.77 7.68 -13.28
C THR A 138 15.85 6.91 -12.50
N GLY A 139 15.45 6.11 -11.52
CA GLY A 139 16.35 5.44 -10.57
C GLY A 139 16.66 6.27 -9.32
N VAL A 140 16.17 7.51 -9.23
CA VAL A 140 16.31 8.36 -8.04
C VAL A 140 15.66 7.68 -6.83
N GLN A 141 16.45 7.54 -5.76
CA GLN A 141 15.97 7.02 -4.49
C GLN A 141 15.24 8.11 -3.72
N VAL A 142 13.95 7.93 -3.52
CA VAL A 142 13.14 8.87 -2.75
C VAL A 142 13.29 8.54 -1.25
N PRO A 143 13.55 9.54 -0.38
CA PRO A 143 13.60 9.31 1.05
C PRO A 143 12.29 8.70 1.57
N PHE A 144 12.42 7.76 2.52
CA PHE A 144 11.28 7.20 3.24
C PHE A 144 10.49 8.30 3.95
N GLY A 145 9.17 8.14 4.05
CA GLY A 145 8.29 9.14 4.65
C GLY A 145 7.92 10.29 3.71
N MET A 146 8.24 10.23 2.42
CA MET A 146 7.68 11.20 1.47
C MET A 146 6.20 10.87 1.19
N PRO A 147 5.30 11.87 1.20
CA PRO A 147 3.88 11.65 0.93
C PRO A 147 3.64 10.94 -0.40
N VAL A 148 2.69 9.99 -0.41
CA VAL A 148 2.23 9.34 -1.65
C VAL A 148 1.76 10.40 -2.65
N GLY A 149 2.17 10.25 -3.91
CA GLY A 149 1.97 11.23 -4.97
C GLY A 149 3.18 12.17 -5.11
N ILE A 150 3.68 12.75 -4.01
CA ILE A 150 4.92 13.55 -4.02
C ILE A 150 6.13 12.64 -4.27
N ASN A 151 6.17 11.49 -3.61
CA ASN A 151 7.23 10.51 -3.84
C ASN A 151 7.28 10.04 -5.30
N GLY A 152 6.12 9.76 -5.93
CA GLY A 152 6.03 9.41 -7.35
C GLY A 152 6.49 10.55 -8.26
N PHE A 153 6.17 11.80 -7.91
CA PHE A 153 6.65 12.96 -8.65
C PHE A 153 8.17 13.08 -8.62
N ILE A 154 8.80 12.87 -7.46
CA ILE A 154 10.26 12.92 -7.33
C ILE A 154 10.92 11.76 -8.11
N ALA A 155 10.31 10.57 -8.11
CA ALA A 155 10.87 9.39 -8.75
C ALA A 155 10.86 9.44 -10.29
N GLY A 156 9.88 10.10 -10.91
CA GLY A 156 9.79 10.16 -12.37
C GLY A 156 8.80 11.17 -12.95
N GLY A 157 8.47 12.21 -12.19
CA GLY A 157 7.63 13.32 -12.61
C GLY A 157 6.13 13.07 -12.47
N TRP A 158 5.33 14.03 -12.95
CA TRP A 158 3.88 14.05 -12.77
C TRP A 158 3.15 12.83 -13.35
N LYS A 159 3.66 12.23 -14.44
CA LYS A 159 3.07 11.02 -15.04
C LYS A 159 3.19 9.82 -14.09
N ILE A 160 4.32 9.68 -13.38
CA ILE A 160 4.50 8.62 -12.39
C ILE A 160 3.61 8.87 -11.17
N SER A 161 3.51 10.12 -10.72
CA SER A 161 2.57 10.50 -9.65
C SER A 161 1.12 10.13 -10.03
N LEU A 162 0.70 10.43 -11.26
CA LEU A 162 -0.60 10.06 -11.78
C LEU A 162 -0.80 8.53 -11.82
N LEU A 163 0.18 7.77 -12.30
CA LEU A 163 0.14 6.31 -12.29
C LEU A 163 -0.01 5.76 -10.87
N GLN A 164 0.70 6.36 -9.91
CA GLN A 164 0.61 5.97 -8.50
C GLN A 164 -0.80 6.21 -7.96
N MET A 165 -1.45 7.32 -8.31
CA MET A 165 -2.85 7.58 -7.94
C MET A 165 -3.82 6.58 -8.60
N ILE A 166 -3.56 6.16 -9.84
CA ILE A 166 -4.31 5.07 -10.47
C ILE A 166 -4.14 3.75 -9.69
N CYS A 167 -2.93 3.43 -9.25
CA CYS A 167 -2.67 2.26 -8.41
C CYS A 167 -3.39 2.36 -7.04
N VAL A 168 -3.50 3.54 -6.43
CA VAL A 168 -4.32 3.75 -5.23
C VAL A 168 -5.79 3.44 -5.52
N LEU A 169 -6.34 3.93 -6.64
CA LEU A 169 -7.72 3.65 -7.03
C LEU A 169 -7.97 2.15 -7.26
N VAL A 170 -7.06 1.47 -7.96
CA VAL A 170 -7.12 0.01 -8.15
C VAL A 170 -7.10 -0.70 -6.79
N GLY A 171 -6.23 -0.28 -5.87
CA GLY A 171 -6.22 -0.81 -4.52
C GLY A 171 -7.53 -0.59 -3.78
N CYS A 172 -8.18 0.56 -3.97
CA CYS A 172 -9.49 0.83 -3.37
C CYS A 172 -10.55 -0.16 -3.90
N LEU A 173 -10.54 -0.44 -5.20
CA LEU A 173 -11.45 -1.41 -5.81
C LEU A 173 -11.21 -2.83 -5.27
N VAL A 174 -9.96 -3.23 -5.08
CA VAL A 174 -9.60 -4.54 -4.49
C VAL A 174 -10.07 -4.62 -3.04
N TYR A 175 -9.85 -3.59 -2.24
CA TYR A 175 -10.22 -3.59 -0.82
C TYR A 175 -11.72 -3.47 -0.57
N TYR A 176 -12.46 -2.79 -1.44
CA TYR A 176 -13.89 -2.49 -1.28
C TYR A 176 -14.76 -3.69 -0.84
N PRO A 177 -14.76 -4.84 -1.53
CA PRO A 177 -15.58 -5.99 -1.12
C PRO A 177 -15.21 -6.52 0.26
N PHE A 178 -13.91 -6.52 0.61
CA PHE A 178 -13.43 -7.03 1.90
C PHE A 178 -13.72 -6.08 3.05
N VAL A 179 -13.71 -4.76 2.81
CA VAL A 179 -14.13 -3.79 3.82
C VAL A 179 -15.61 -3.97 4.14
N LYS A 180 -16.48 -4.30 3.18
CA LYS A 180 -17.88 -4.63 3.48
C LYS A 180 -18.03 -5.88 4.36
N LEU A 181 -17.22 -6.91 4.11
CA LEU A 181 -17.21 -8.12 4.94
C LEU A 181 -16.71 -7.83 6.35
N LEU A 182 -15.65 -7.03 6.47
CA LEU A 182 -15.11 -6.58 7.75
C LEU A 182 -16.15 -5.75 8.52
N ASP A 183 -16.84 -4.84 7.85
CA ASP A 183 -17.84 -3.96 8.45
C ASP A 183 -18.99 -4.77 9.06
N LYS A 184 -19.46 -5.79 8.35
CA LYS A 184 -20.49 -6.73 8.83
C LYS A 184 -20.02 -7.48 10.08
N LYS A 185 -18.79 -8.01 10.07
CA LYS A 185 -18.23 -8.73 11.23
C LYS A 185 -18.13 -7.82 12.46
N LEU A 186 -17.64 -6.60 12.27
CA LEU A 186 -17.50 -5.63 13.36
C LEU A 186 -18.85 -5.17 13.92
N SER A 187 -19.91 -5.12 13.10
CA SER A 187 -21.26 -4.85 13.60
C SER A 187 -21.81 -6.02 14.42
N GLU A 188 -21.61 -7.25 13.97
CA GLU A 188 -22.05 -8.45 14.70
C GLU A 188 -21.35 -8.54 16.07
N GLU A 189 -20.03 -8.34 16.11
CA GLU A 189 -19.25 -8.31 17.36
C GLU A 189 -19.72 -7.20 18.32
N ALA A 190 -20.09 -6.04 17.79
CA ALA A 190 -20.59 -4.93 18.61
C ALA A 190 -21.98 -5.22 19.19
N GLU A 191 -22.86 -5.90 18.44
CA GLU A 191 -24.18 -6.33 18.91
C GLU A 191 -24.07 -7.42 19.99
N GLU A 192 -23.21 -8.41 19.78
CA GLU A 192 -22.93 -9.47 20.77
C GLU A 192 -22.37 -8.89 22.09
N ALA A 193 -21.44 -7.93 21.99
CA ALA A 193 -20.87 -7.26 23.16
C ALA A 193 -21.92 -6.47 23.96
N LEU A 194 -22.86 -5.82 23.27
CA LEU A 194 -23.98 -5.11 23.91
C LEU A 194 -24.91 -6.09 24.64
N GLN A 195 -25.31 -7.18 23.99
CA GLN A 195 -26.17 -8.20 24.61
C GLN A 195 -25.53 -8.82 25.85
N PHE A 196 -24.22 -9.10 25.83
CA PHE A 196 -23.50 -9.60 26.99
C PHE A 196 -23.48 -8.57 28.14
N SER A 197 -23.30 -7.28 27.83
CA SER A 197 -23.30 -6.22 28.85
C SER A 197 -24.68 -5.96 29.48
N GLU A 198 -25.75 -6.33 28.78
CA GLU A 198 -27.14 -6.19 29.25
C GLU A 198 -27.66 -7.43 30.00
N GLN A 199 -26.90 -8.53 30.04
CA GLN A 199 -27.28 -9.69 30.86
C GLN A 199 -27.15 -9.32 32.35
N PRO A 200 -28.22 -9.49 33.16
CA PRO A 200 -28.13 -9.25 34.59
C PRO A 200 -27.08 -10.21 35.18
N LEU A 201 -26.20 -9.69 36.04
CA LEU A 201 -25.29 -10.51 36.83
C LEU A 201 -26.14 -11.60 37.49
N ALA A 202 -25.88 -12.86 37.15
CA ALA A 202 -26.57 -13.97 37.79
C ALA A 202 -26.19 -13.96 39.28
N ASP A 203 -27.16 -13.60 40.12
CA ASP A 203 -27.07 -13.61 41.59
C ASP A 203 -26.81 -15.01 42.15
#